data_AF-A0A7V2XXW3-F1
#
_entry.id   AF-A0A7V2XXW3-F1
#
_cell.length_a   1.000
_cell.length_b   1.000
_cell.length_c   1.000
_cell.angle_alpha   90.00
_cell.angle_beta   90.00
_cell.angle_gamma   90.00
#
_symmetry.space_group_name_H-M   'P 1'
#
loop_
_entity.id
_entity.type
_entity.pdbx_description
1 polymer ?
#
loop_
_entity_poly.entity_id
_entity_poly.type
_entity_poly.pdbx_seq_one_letter_code
_entity_poly.pdbx_strand_id
1 'polypeptide(L)'
;MENLNLPKKSLFTNSSQADATSGAFHLFLYLTSFLSFSFLFFGLTSVLFEFFDKTLAGDDPLAEGFDQSLVRTAIAFLVIAGPLFYFLLGLLNKKLALKEINLFSGVRKVLTYLFLFFLAAIILGDLVFLLSSFLNGDYTEVFLAKAISLLILASGFGLFYFWEIRRIKIEKKNFAFWQNGILGVIFLVLILGFSIIDKPSVAREKRLDGQVVNQLSLLREEIRVFYSEKKQNPTLEELKNQVSGETRDFLEKGTIKYQPQSSGEYFLCANFHQAWDGKEIIADFWNDSFWRHPQGQYCFEIKENLESSREKILSEELD
;
A
#
# COMPACT_ATOMS: atom_id res chain seq x y z
N MET A 1 -47.42 -74.06 14.56
CA MET A 1 -46.39 -73.57 15.51
C MET A 1 -45.62 -72.48 14.79
N GLU A 2 -46.06 -71.26 15.08
CA GLU A 2 -45.75 -70.01 14.42
C GLU A 2 -44.51 -69.41 15.09
N ASN A 3 -43.44 -69.21 14.33
CA ASN A 3 -42.22 -68.58 14.83
C ASN A 3 -42.13 -67.14 14.29
N LEU A 4 -42.10 -66.23 15.27
CA LEU A 4 -41.87 -64.79 15.15
C LEU A 4 -40.75 -64.43 14.17
N ASN A 5 -41.05 -63.50 13.25
CA ASN A 5 -40.05 -62.62 12.67
C ASN A 5 -40.51 -61.16 12.81
N LEU A 6 -39.77 -60.42 13.64
CA LEU A 6 -39.94 -58.99 13.90
C LEU A 6 -39.77 -58.15 12.63
N PRO A 7 -40.51 -57.03 12.48
CA PRO A 7 -40.34 -56.14 11.34
C PRO A 7 -39.05 -55.32 11.46
N LYS A 8 -38.20 -55.40 10.44
CA LYS A 8 -37.03 -54.54 10.24
C LYS A 8 -37.51 -53.13 9.92
N LYS A 9 -37.42 -52.24 10.91
CA LYS A 9 -37.62 -50.78 10.78
C LYS A 9 -36.61 -50.23 9.76
N SER A 10 -37.03 -50.05 8.52
CA SER A 10 -36.22 -49.49 7.46
C SER A 10 -36.17 -47.96 7.55
N LEU A 11 -34.95 -47.45 7.74
CA LEU A 11 -34.39 -46.31 7.01
C LEU A 11 -35.25 -45.04 6.92
N PHE A 12 -35.30 -44.30 8.02
CA PHE A 12 -35.38 -42.84 7.97
C PHE A 12 -34.15 -42.27 8.66
N THR A 13 -33.01 -42.35 7.98
CA THR A 13 -31.79 -41.62 8.38
C THR A 13 -31.43 -40.66 7.26
N ASN A 14 -31.68 -39.37 7.54
CA ASN A 14 -30.83 -38.25 7.16
C ASN A 14 -30.71 -37.87 5.68
N SER A 15 -31.82 -37.50 5.03
CA SER A 15 -31.76 -36.63 3.83
C SER A 15 -31.60 -35.14 4.16
N SER A 16 -31.72 -34.75 5.44
CA SER A 16 -31.68 -33.33 5.85
C SER A 16 -30.27 -32.81 6.20
N GLN A 17 -29.30 -33.69 6.41
CA GLN A 17 -27.98 -33.32 6.94
C GLN A 17 -26.83 -33.31 5.91
N ALA A 18 -27.07 -33.81 4.68
CA ALA A 18 -26.04 -33.88 3.63
C ALA A 18 -26.09 -32.71 2.62
N ASP A 19 -27.22 -32.02 2.48
CA ASP A 19 -27.42 -31.00 1.43
C ASP A 19 -27.14 -29.57 1.88
N ALA A 20 -27.27 -29.23 3.17
CA ALA A 20 -27.00 -27.89 3.67
C ALA A 20 -25.49 -27.57 3.77
N THR A 21 -24.65 -28.60 3.96
CA THR A 21 -23.20 -28.45 4.13
C THR A 21 -22.46 -28.25 2.80
N SER A 22 -23.05 -28.62 1.66
CA SER A 22 -22.42 -28.48 0.34
C SER A 22 -22.63 -27.08 -0.25
N GLY A 23 -23.87 -26.60 -0.34
CA GLY A 23 -24.20 -25.32 -1.00
C GLY A 23 -23.54 -24.10 -0.36
N ALA A 24 -23.67 -23.95 0.96
CA ALA A 24 -23.09 -22.83 1.70
C ALA A 24 -21.55 -22.84 1.67
N PHE A 25 -20.94 -24.02 1.78
CA PHE A 25 -19.49 -24.17 1.68
C PHE A 25 -18.97 -23.85 0.27
N HIS A 26 -19.69 -24.24 -0.78
CA HIS A 26 -19.34 -23.87 -2.15
C HIS A 26 -19.43 -22.35 -2.36
N LEU A 27 -20.52 -21.72 -1.89
CA LEU A 27 -20.67 -20.27 -1.93
C LEU A 27 -19.50 -19.59 -1.21
N PHE A 28 -19.16 -20.06 0.00
CA PHE A 28 -18.02 -19.57 0.77
C PHE A 28 -16.71 -19.68 -0.03
N LEU A 29 -16.38 -20.85 -0.59
CA LEU A 29 -15.16 -21.03 -1.37
C LEU A 29 -15.05 -20.07 -2.56
N TYR A 30 -16.14 -19.84 -3.30
CA TYR A 30 -16.14 -18.91 -4.41
C TYR A 30 -16.04 -17.44 -3.94
N LEU A 31 -16.72 -17.06 -2.84
CA LEU A 31 -16.61 -15.72 -2.26
C LEU A 31 -15.20 -15.45 -1.72
N THR A 32 -14.57 -16.42 -1.06
CA THR A 32 -13.19 -16.30 -0.60
C THR A 32 -12.21 -16.23 -1.77
N SER A 33 -12.45 -16.99 -2.83
CA SER A 33 -11.68 -16.88 -4.07
C SER A 33 -11.84 -15.51 -4.72
N PHE A 34 -13.03 -14.92 -4.64
CA PHE A 34 -13.31 -13.56 -5.12
C PHE A 34 -12.53 -12.53 -4.34
N LEU A 35 -12.66 -12.57 -3.01
CA LEU A 35 -11.95 -11.63 -2.14
C LEU A 35 -10.43 -11.72 -2.32
N SER A 36 -9.90 -12.95 -2.43
CA SER A 36 -8.48 -13.18 -2.69
C SER A 36 -8.05 -12.62 -4.06
N PHE A 37 -8.89 -12.79 -5.09
CA PHE A 37 -8.63 -12.23 -6.41
C PHE A 37 -8.62 -10.69 -6.38
N SER A 38 -9.55 -10.05 -5.67
CA SER A 38 -9.59 -8.58 -5.58
C SER A 38 -8.32 -8.01 -4.95
N PHE A 39 -7.85 -8.58 -3.84
CA PHE A 39 -6.58 -8.16 -3.23
C PHE A 39 -5.39 -8.46 -4.11
N LEU A 40 -5.40 -9.61 -4.81
CA LEU A 40 -4.35 -9.94 -5.77
C LEU A 40 -4.30 -8.92 -6.92
N PHE A 41 -5.44 -8.60 -7.53
CA PHE A 41 -5.51 -7.65 -8.64
C PHE A 41 -5.04 -6.26 -8.21
N PHE A 42 -5.50 -5.78 -7.06
CA PHE A 42 -5.04 -4.52 -6.48
C PHE A 42 -3.52 -4.52 -6.23
N GLY A 43 -2.99 -5.58 -5.62
CA GLY A 43 -1.54 -5.70 -5.40
C GLY A 43 -0.73 -5.72 -6.70
N LEU A 44 -1.25 -6.35 -7.76
CA LEU A 44 -0.58 -6.39 -9.07
C LEU A 44 -0.57 -5.02 -9.74
N THR A 45 -1.71 -4.32 -9.77
CA THR A 45 -1.82 -3.00 -10.41
C THR A 45 -0.99 -1.96 -9.66
N SER A 46 -1.06 -1.92 -8.32
CA SER A 46 -0.29 -0.97 -7.52
C SER A 46 1.22 -1.11 -7.71
N VAL A 47 1.78 -2.33 -7.70
CA VAL A 47 3.23 -2.50 -7.92
C VAL A 47 3.64 -2.05 -9.32
N LEU A 48 2.83 -2.33 -10.35
CA LEU A 48 3.15 -1.90 -11.71
C LEU A 48 3.08 -0.38 -11.86
N PHE A 49 2.09 0.27 -11.24
CA PHE A 49 1.96 1.72 -11.30
C PHE A 49 3.15 2.41 -10.64
N GLU A 50 3.48 2.02 -9.41
CA GLU A 50 4.64 2.54 -8.67
C GLU A 50 5.97 2.24 -9.38
N PHE A 51 6.07 1.09 -10.06
CA PHE A 51 7.23 0.77 -10.88
C PHE A 51 7.38 1.78 -12.03
N PHE A 52 6.29 2.13 -12.72
CA PHE A 52 6.34 3.13 -13.79
C PHE A 52 6.58 4.54 -13.25
N ASP A 53 5.99 4.91 -12.12
CA ASP A 53 6.24 6.21 -11.49
C ASP A 53 7.73 6.37 -11.16
N LYS A 54 8.34 5.36 -10.53
CA LYS A 54 9.76 5.42 -10.20
C LYS A 54 10.70 5.39 -11.41
N THR A 55 10.33 4.69 -12.48
CA THR A 55 11.26 4.44 -13.62
C THR A 55 11.10 5.41 -14.78
N LEU A 56 9.88 5.89 -15.04
CA LEU A 56 9.56 6.74 -16.19
C LEU A 56 9.37 8.22 -15.82
N ALA A 57 8.84 8.53 -14.63
CA ALA A 57 8.67 9.93 -14.22
C ALA A 57 10.01 10.61 -13.85
N GLY A 58 11.03 9.82 -13.48
CA GLY A 58 12.38 10.33 -13.20
C GLY A 58 12.46 11.15 -11.91
N ASP A 59 13.41 12.09 -11.87
CA ASP A 59 13.67 12.97 -10.72
C ASP A 59 12.81 14.26 -10.76
N ASP A 60 11.70 14.27 -11.49
CA ASP A 60 10.87 15.48 -11.63
C ASP A 60 10.06 15.75 -10.34
N PRO A 61 10.21 16.93 -9.70
CA PRO A 61 9.42 17.31 -8.55
C PRO A 61 7.91 17.47 -8.81
N LEU A 62 7.46 17.54 -10.07
CA LEU A 62 6.06 17.79 -10.44
C LEU A 62 5.25 16.52 -10.77
N ALA A 63 5.88 15.36 -10.91
CA ALA A 63 5.17 14.10 -11.11
C ALA A 63 4.49 13.61 -9.83
N GLU A 64 3.40 12.84 -9.96
CA GLU A 64 2.95 11.95 -8.87
C GLU A 64 4.13 11.05 -8.46
N GLY A 65 4.82 11.44 -7.39
CA GLY A 65 6.00 10.78 -6.85
C GLY A 65 5.73 9.38 -6.30
N PHE A 66 6.82 8.62 -6.19
CA PHE A 66 6.83 7.23 -5.75
C PHE A 66 6.42 7.09 -4.27
N ASP A 67 5.45 6.23 -3.97
CA ASP A 67 5.00 5.93 -2.61
C ASP A 67 5.42 4.52 -2.17
N GLN A 68 6.43 4.48 -1.30
CA GLN A 68 6.92 3.23 -0.72
C GLN A 68 5.88 2.46 0.10
N SER A 69 4.92 3.18 0.71
CA SER A 69 3.88 2.59 1.53
C SER A 69 2.89 1.79 0.69
N LEU A 70 2.56 2.29 -0.51
CA LEU A 70 1.71 1.61 -1.48
C LEU A 70 2.38 0.33 -1.98
N VAL A 71 3.65 0.39 -2.38
CA VAL A 71 4.42 -0.80 -2.79
C VAL A 71 4.47 -1.84 -1.66
N ARG A 72 4.74 -1.41 -0.42
CA ARG A 72 4.81 -2.33 0.74
C ARG A 72 3.49 -3.05 0.97
N THR A 73 2.38 -2.32 0.90
CA THR A 73 1.04 -2.86 1.08
C THR A 73 0.67 -3.81 -0.06
N ALA A 74 1.03 -3.43 -1.29
CA ALA A 74 0.81 -4.25 -2.48
C ALA A 74 1.59 -5.58 -2.43
N ILE A 75 2.86 -5.56 -2.02
CA ILE A 75 3.65 -6.78 -1.80
C ILE A 75 2.98 -7.67 -0.75
N ALA A 76 2.47 -7.11 0.35
CA ALA A 76 1.76 -7.88 1.37
C ALA A 76 0.50 -8.57 0.81
N PHE A 77 -0.28 -7.87 -0.03
CA PHE A 77 -1.40 -8.49 -0.72
C PHE A 77 -0.96 -9.63 -1.64
N LEU A 78 0.09 -9.45 -2.44
CA LEU A 78 0.58 -10.48 -3.36
C LEU A 78 1.08 -11.73 -2.63
N VAL A 79 1.83 -11.55 -1.54
CA VAL A 79 2.40 -12.66 -0.75
C VAL A 79 1.33 -13.48 -0.04
N ILE A 80 0.24 -12.85 0.40
CA ILE A 80 -0.84 -13.54 1.14
C ILE A 80 -1.94 -14.02 0.18
N ALA A 81 -2.50 -13.11 -0.62
CA ALA A 81 -3.63 -13.39 -1.49
C ALA A 81 -3.24 -14.24 -2.71
N GLY A 82 -2.00 -14.13 -3.21
CA GLY A 82 -1.53 -14.89 -4.36
C GLY A 82 -1.56 -16.41 -4.14
N PRO A 83 -0.86 -16.94 -3.12
CA PRO A 83 -0.89 -18.37 -2.80
C PRO A 83 -2.30 -18.86 -2.42
N LEU A 84 -3.06 -18.04 -1.69
CA LEU A 84 -4.44 -18.36 -1.31
C LEU A 84 -5.33 -18.51 -2.55
N PHE A 85 -5.27 -17.56 -3.47
CA PHE A 85 -6.02 -17.59 -4.73
C PHE A 85 -5.64 -18.80 -5.58
N TYR A 86 -4.34 -19.07 -5.74
CA TYR A 86 -3.85 -20.23 -6.49
C TYR A 86 -4.36 -21.56 -5.90
N PHE A 87 -4.33 -21.70 -4.58
CA PHE A 87 -4.81 -22.89 -3.88
C PHE A 87 -6.33 -23.07 -4.03
N LEU A 88 -7.10 -22.00 -3.83
CA LEU A 88 -8.57 -22.03 -3.98
C LEU A 88 -8.99 -22.39 -5.40
N LEU A 89 -8.30 -21.86 -6.40
CA LEU A 89 -8.55 -22.16 -7.81
C LEU A 89 -8.30 -23.66 -8.11
N GLY A 90 -7.20 -24.22 -7.58
CA GLY A 90 -6.91 -25.66 -7.66
C GLY A 90 -7.95 -26.53 -6.93
N LEU A 91 -8.38 -26.12 -5.73
CA LEU A 91 -9.38 -26.81 -4.94
C LEU A 91 -10.74 -26.83 -5.65
N LEU A 92 -11.18 -25.69 -6.19
CA LEU A 92 -12.41 -25.57 -6.98
C LEU A 92 -12.36 -26.48 -8.21
N ASN A 93 -11.23 -26.49 -8.93
CA ASN A 93 -11.08 -27.34 -10.10
C ASN A 93 -11.08 -28.84 -9.76
N LYS A 94 -10.45 -29.22 -8.64
CA LYS A 94 -10.50 -30.60 -8.13
C LYS A 94 -11.93 -31.02 -7.78
N LYS A 95 -12.69 -30.16 -7.10
CA LYS A 95 -14.09 -30.43 -6.73
C LYS A 95 -15.02 -30.52 -7.94
N LEU A 96 -14.78 -29.70 -8.96
CA LEU A 96 -15.47 -29.82 -10.25
C LEU A 96 -15.12 -31.15 -10.95
N ALA A 97 -13.85 -31.58 -10.92
CA ALA A 97 -13.41 -32.85 -11.51
C ALA A 97 -14.03 -34.07 -10.83
N LEU A 98 -14.25 -33.99 -9.51
CA LEU A 98 -14.90 -35.04 -8.71
C LEU A 98 -16.43 -35.05 -8.83
N LYS A 99 -17.04 -34.13 -9.60
CA LYS A 99 -18.50 -33.92 -9.72
C LYS A 99 -19.21 -33.58 -8.40
N GLU A 100 -18.48 -33.20 -7.35
CA GLU A 100 -19.05 -32.69 -6.10
C GLU A 100 -19.78 -31.36 -6.32
N ILE A 101 -19.35 -30.60 -7.32
CA ILE A 101 -20.00 -29.37 -7.79
C ILE A 101 -20.51 -29.61 -9.20
N ASN A 102 -21.81 -29.42 -9.42
CA ASN A 102 -22.38 -29.54 -10.76
C ASN A 102 -21.82 -28.41 -11.66
N LEU A 103 -21.27 -28.79 -12.82
CA LEU A 103 -20.71 -27.88 -13.82
C LEU A 103 -21.69 -26.80 -14.28
N PHE A 104 -23.00 -27.10 -14.23
CA PHE A 104 -24.10 -26.20 -14.62
C PHE A 104 -24.78 -25.51 -13.43
N SER A 105 -24.18 -25.55 -12.24
CA SER A 105 -24.73 -24.84 -11.09
C SER A 105 -24.89 -23.35 -11.40
N GLY A 106 -26.12 -22.83 -11.25
CA GLY A 106 -26.41 -21.41 -11.43
C GLY A 106 -25.52 -20.52 -10.54
N VAL A 107 -25.09 -21.03 -9.39
CA VAL A 107 -24.19 -20.34 -8.44
C VAL A 107 -22.86 -20.00 -9.10
N ARG A 108 -22.22 -20.94 -9.82
CA ARG A 108 -20.96 -20.69 -10.52
C ARG A 108 -21.12 -19.58 -11.56
N LYS A 109 -22.20 -19.65 -12.35
CA LYS A 109 -22.48 -18.68 -13.40
C LYS A 109 -22.69 -17.28 -12.81
N VAL A 110 -23.56 -17.16 -11.81
CA VAL A 110 -23.84 -15.88 -11.12
C VAL A 110 -22.58 -15.30 -10.51
N LEU A 111 -21.79 -16.12 -9.79
CA LEU A 111 -20.58 -15.63 -9.17
C LEU A 111 -19.56 -15.22 -10.23
N THR A 112 -19.24 -16.02 -11.24
CA THR A 112 -18.30 -15.59 -12.30
C THR A 112 -18.75 -14.32 -13.03
N TYR A 113 -20.05 -14.10 -13.24
CA TYR A 113 -20.54 -12.81 -13.77
C TYR A 113 -20.33 -11.66 -12.78
N LEU A 114 -20.51 -11.89 -11.48
CA LEU A 114 -20.17 -10.92 -10.44
C LEU A 114 -18.67 -10.58 -10.47
N PHE A 115 -17.78 -11.57 -10.61
CA PHE A 115 -16.34 -11.33 -10.78
C PHE A 115 -16.06 -10.40 -11.97
N LEU A 116 -16.63 -10.71 -13.14
CA LEU A 116 -16.44 -9.90 -14.35
C LEU A 116 -17.00 -8.48 -14.19
N PHE A 117 -18.12 -8.33 -13.49
CA PHE A 117 -18.70 -7.03 -13.17
C PHE A 117 -17.78 -6.18 -12.29
N PHE A 118 -17.26 -6.76 -11.19
CA PHE A 118 -16.33 -6.05 -10.30
C PHE A 118 -15.00 -5.75 -10.98
N LEU A 119 -14.47 -6.68 -11.78
CA LEU A 119 -13.28 -6.44 -12.57
C LEU A 119 -13.48 -5.24 -13.51
N ALA A 120 -14.62 -5.18 -14.21
CA ALA A 120 -14.96 -4.03 -15.05
C ALA A 120 -15.09 -2.72 -14.24
N ALA A 121 -15.69 -2.76 -13.04
CA ALA A 121 -15.81 -1.59 -12.17
C ALA A 121 -14.44 -1.07 -11.70
N ILE A 122 -13.52 -1.97 -11.32
CA ILE A 122 -12.15 -1.60 -10.93
C ILE A 122 -11.42 -0.96 -12.12
N ILE A 123 -11.46 -1.59 -13.30
CA ILE A 123 -10.81 -1.05 -14.51
C ILE A 123 -11.36 0.34 -14.86
N LEU A 124 -12.67 0.55 -14.75
CA LEU A 124 -13.27 1.86 -15.00
C LEU A 124 -12.78 2.90 -13.98
N GLY A 125 -12.73 2.55 -12.70
CA GLY A 125 -12.20 3.43 -11.65
C GLY A 125 -10.74 3.81 -11.90
N ASP A 126 -9.89 2.82 -12.18
CA ASP A 126 -8.47 3.02 -12.45
C ASP A 126 -8.26 3.86 -13.72
N LEU A 127 -9.03 3.64 -14.79
CA LEU A 127 -8.94 4.46 -16.00
C LEU A 127 -9.36 5.91 -15.77
N VAL A 128 -10.39 6.14 -14.94
CA VAL A 128 -10.81 7.50 -14.54
C VAL A 128 -9.69 8.17 -13.74
N PHE A 129 -9.09 7.46 -12.79
CA PHE A 129 -7.96 7.96 -12.01
C PHE A 129 -6.78 8.33 -12.92
N LEU A 130 -6.34 7.41 -13.79
CA LEU A 130 -5.24 7.64 -14.73
C LEU A 130 -5.51 8.82 -15.66
N LEU A 131 -6.74 8.95 -16.15
CA LEU A 131 -7.12 10.08 -17.00
C LEU A 131 -7.09 11.40 -16.21
N SER A 132 -7.54 11.39 -14.96
CA SER A 132 -7.49 12.58 -14.10
C SER A 132 -6.05 13.01 -13.84
N SER A 133 -5.15 12.08 -13.49
CA SER A 133 -3.73 12.40 -13.26
C SER A 133 -3.05 12.91 -14.54
N PHE A 134 -3.35 12.30 -15.69
CA PHE A 134 -2.91 12.81 -16.99
C PHE A 134 -3.37 14.24 -17.27
N LEU A 135 -4.64 14.57 -16.96
CA LEU A 135 -5.17 15.93 -17.12
C LEU A 135 -4.61 16.93 -16.10
N ASN A 136 -4.12 16.44 -14.95
CA ASN A 136 -3.42 17.25 -13.94
C ASN A 136 -1.97 17.57 -14.33
N GLY A 137 -1.46 17.02 -15.43
CA GLY A 137 -0.13 17.33 -15.96
C GLY A 137 0.87 16.19 -15.88
N ASP A 138 0.45 14.96 -15.54
CA ASP A 138 1.35 13.81 -15.54
C ASP A 138 1.93 13.50 -16.93
N TYR A 139 3.11 12.87 -16.91
CA TYR A 139 3.81 12.42 -18.11
C TYR A 139 2.96 11.46 -18.94
N THR A 140 2.84 11.76 -20.25
CA THR A 140 2.11 10.91 -21.20
C THR A 140 2.67 9.49 -21.26
N GLU A 141 3.99 9.34 -21.09
CA GLU A 141 4.67 8.04 -21.08
C GLU A 141 4.26 7.18 -19.88
N VAL A 142 4.21 7.77 -18.68
CA VAL A 142 3.76 7.11 -17.45
C VAL A 142 2.30 6.70 -17.59
N PHE A 143 1.43 7.63 -18.02
CA PHE A 143 0.02 7.36 -18.27
C PHE A 143 -0.18 6.17 -19.22
N LEU A 144 0.52 6.17 -20.36
CA LEU A 144 0.37 5.14 -21.38
C LEU A 144 0.87 3.78 -20.88
N ALA A 145 1.99 3.75 -20.16
CA ALA A 145 2.52 2.52 -19.56
C ALA A 145 1.55 1.94 -18.51
N LYS A 146 1.02 2.77 -17.61
CA LYS A 146 0.01 2.37 -16.61
C LYS A 146 -1.27 1.85 -17.29
N ALA A 147 -1.81 2.57 -18.27
CA ALA A 147 -3.01 2.18 -18.99
C ALA A 147 -2.85 0.86 -19.76
N ILE A 148 -1.74 0.68 -20.48
CA ILE A 148 -1.46 -0.56 -21.21
C ILE A 148 -1.32 -1.73 -20.23
N SER A 149 -0.59 -1.54 -19.13
CA SER A 149 -0.39 -2.59 -18.12
C SER A 149 -1.72 -3.03 -17.48
N LEU A 150 -2.59 -2.08 -17.13
CA LEU A 150 -3.94 -2.34 -16.64
C LEU A 150 -4.77 -3.14 -17.65
N LEU A 151 -4.77 -2.74 -18.93
CA LEU A 151 -5.51 -3.44 -19.98
C LEU A 151 -4.99 -4.87 -20.22
N ILE A 152 -3.68 -5.09 -20.13
CA ILE A 152 -3.06 -6.42 -20.25
C ILE A 152 -3.50 -7.31 -19.07
N LEU A 153 -3.42 -6.80 -17.83
CA LEU A 153 -3.84 -7.54 -16.64
C LEU A 153 -5.34 -7.85 -16.68
N ALA A 154 -6.16 -6.84 -16.96
CA ALA A 154 -7.60 -6.96 -17.13
C ALA A 154 -7.98 -8.01 -18.18
N SER A 155 -7.33 -7.95 -19.34
CA SER A 155 -7.58 -8.89 -20.43
C SER A 155 -7.14 -10.30 -20.05
N GLY A 156 -5.98 -10.47 -19.40
CA GLY A 156 -5.48 -11.77 -18.96
C GLY A 156 -6.45 -12.46 -18.00
N PHE A 157 -6.83 -11.77 -16.91
CA PHE A 157 -7.76 -12.32 -15.92
C PHE A 157 -9.19 -12.42 -16.46
N GLY A 158 -9.65 -11.43 -17.22
CA GLY A 158 -10.97 -11.43 -17.84
C GLY A 158 -11.13 -12.59 -18.82
N LEU A 159 -10.16 -12.82 -19.70
CA LEU A 159 -10.16 -13.95 -20.63
C LEU A 159 -10.08 -15.29 -19.90
N PHE A 160 -9.31 -15.38 -18.82
CA PHE A 160 -9.26 -16.58 -17.99
C PHE A 160 -10.65 -16.93 -17.42
N TYR A 161 -11.32 -15.99 -16.77
CA TYR A 161 -12.66 -16.22 -16.20
C TYR A 161 -13.73 -16.41 -17.27
N PHE A 162 -13.60 -15.75 -18.41
CA PHE A 162 -14.49 -15.93 -19.55
C PHE A 162 -14.30 -17.29 -20.24
N TRP A 163 -13.07 -17.79 -20.33
CA TRP A 163 -12.82 -19.16 -20.75
C TRP A 163 -13.37 -20.15 -19.71
N GLU A 164 -13.20 -19.86 -18.43
CA GLU A 164 -13.69 -20.69 -17.34
C GLU A 164 -15.23 -20.87 -17.40
N ILE A 165 -15.99 -19.81 -17.67
CA ILE A 165 -17.46 -19.92 -17.75
C ILE A 165 -17.94 -20.72 -18.96
N ARG A 166 -17.19 -20.68 -20.07
CA ARG A 166 -17.54 -21.36 -21.33
C ARG A 166 -17.07 -22.82 -21.39
N ARG A 167 -16.21 -23.26 -20.46
CA ARG A 167 -15.67 -24.61 -20.50
C ARG A 167 -16.76 -25.65 -20.23
N ILE A 168 -16.98 -26.52 -21.21
CA ILE A 168 -17.97 -27.61 -21.15
C ILE A 168 -17.30 -28.91 -20.65
N LYS A 169 -15.97 -29.04 -20.81
CA LYS A 169 -15.17 -30.19 -20.39
C LYS A 169 -14.06 -29.74 -19.45
N ILE A 170 -13.69 -30.63 -18.51
CA ILE A 170 -12.60 -30.40 -17.55
C ILE A 170 -11.29 -30.87 -18.19
N GLU A 171 -10.59 -29.97 -18.86
CA GLU A 171 -9.30 -30.24 -19.48
C GLU A 171 -8.16 -29.83 -18.55
N LYS A 172 -7.51 -30.82 -17.91
CA LYS A 172 -6.44 -30.58 -16.93
C LYS A 172 -5.27 -29.77 -17.49
N LYS A 173 -4.88 -30.00 -18.75
CA LYS A 173 -3.73 -29.35 -19.40
C LYS A 173 -3.96 -27.84 -19.61
N ASN A 174 -5.12 -27.46 -20.16
CA ASN A 174 -5.45 -26.06 -20.41
C ASN A 174 -5.61 -25.29 -19.09
N PHE A 175 -6.23 -25.91 -18.09
CA PHE A 175 -6.33 -25.28 -16.76
C PHE A 175 -4.97 -25.05 -16.10
N ALA A 176 -4.07 -26.04 -16.15
CA ALA A 176 -2.73 -25.91 -15.59
C ALA A 176 -1.90 -24.83 -16.30
N PHE A 177 -2.06 -24.68 -17.63
CA PHE A 177 -1.40 -23.61 -18.40
C PHE A 177 -1.80 -22.23 -17.87
N TRP A 178 -3.10 -21.94 -17.75
CA TRP A 178 -3.58 -20.67 -17.22
C TRP A 178 -3.20 -20.45 -15.75
N GLN A 179 -3.33 -21.47 -14.92
CA GLN A 179 -3.02 -21.40 -13.49
C GLN A 179 -1.52 -21.10 -13.24
N ASN A 180 -0.64 -21.76 -14.00
CA ASN A 180 0.80 -21.50 -13.94
C ASN A 180 1.17 -20.14 -14.54
N GLY A 181 0.44 -19.68 -15.56
CA GLY A 181 0.60 -18.33 -16.11
C GLY A 181 0.33 -17.25 -15.06
N ILE A 182 -0.78 -17.36 -14.32
CA ILE A 182 -1.12 -16.44 -13.21
C ILE A 182 -0.01 -16.44 -12.16
N LEU A 183 0.47 -17.63 -11.76
CA LEU A 183 1.57 -17.74 -10.81
C LEU A 183 2.85 -17.04 -11.32
N GLY A 184 3.19 -17.22 -12.60
CA GLY A 184 4.33 -16.57 -13.24
C GLY A 184 4.22 -15.03 -13.22
N VAL A 185 3.04 -14.48 -13.50
CA VAL A 185 2.79 -13.03 -13.43
C VAL A 185 2.95 -12.51 -12.00
N ILE A 186 2.43 -13.22 -10.99
CA ILE A 186 2.59 -12.83 -9.58
C ILE A 186 4.07 -12.79 -9.20
N PHE A 187 4.84 -13.82 -9.55
CA PHE A 187 6.28 -13.85 -9.27
C PHE A 187 7.03 -12.73 -9.99
N LEU A 188 6.73 -12.47 -11.26
CA LEU A 188 7.35 -11.38 -12.02
C LEU A 188 7.09 -10.03 -11.36
N VAL A 189 5.84 -9.73 -10.99
CA VAL A 189 5.47 -8.46 -10.36
C VAL A 189 6.07 -8.35 -8.96
N LEU A 190 6.15 -9.43 -8.19
CA LEU A 190 6.87 -9.44 -6.91
C LEU A 190 8.35 -9.08 -7.08
N ILE A 191 9.03 -9.63 -8.10
CA ILE A 191 10.42 -9.29 -8.39
C ILE A 191 10.56 -7.79 -8.71
N LEU A 192 9.66 -7.23 -9.52
CA LEU A 192 9.64 -5.80 -9.81
C LEU A 192 9.41 -4.97 -8.53
N GLY A 193 8.46 -5.36 -7.69
CA GLY A 193 8.16 -4.68 -6.42
C GLY A 193 9.35 -4.69 -5.45
N PHE A 194 10.05 -5.83 -5.32
CA PHE A 194 11.27 -5.91 -4.50
C PHE A 194 12.44 -5.13 -5.07
N SER A 195 12.47 -4.89 -6.39
CA SER A 195 13.51 -4.08 -7.02
C SER A 195 13.34 -2.59 -6.76
N ILE A 196 12.12 -2.11 -6.52
CA ILE A 196 11.83 -0.68 -6.32
C ILE A 196 11.71 -0.28 -4.85
N ILE A 197 11.32 -1.19 -3.96
CA ILE A 197 11.13 -0.88 -2.54
C ILE A 197 12.45 -0.85 -1.75
N ASP A 198 12.54 0.04 -0.76
CA ASP A 198 13.66 0.02 0.18
C ASP A 198 13.64 -1.23 1.06
N LYS A 199 14.84 -1.67 1.45
CA LYS A 199 15.00 -2.79 2.38
C LYS A 199 14.41 -2.43 3.75
N PRO A 200 13.93 -3.42 4.53
CA PRO A 200 13.37 -3.16 5.87
C PRO A 200 14.31 -2.41 6.82
N SER A 201 15.63 -2.59 6.70
CA SER A 201 16.63 -1.86 7.49
C SER A 201 16.65 -0.36 7.15
N VAL A 202 16.64 -0.02 5.86
CA VAL A 202 16.61 1.36 5.36
C VAL A 202 15.30 2.03 5.78
N ALA A 203 14.17 1.33 5.64
CA ALA A 203 12.87 1.84 6.09
C ALA A 203 12.80 2.08 7.61
N ARG A 204 13.59 1.36 8.41
CA ARG A 204 13.70 1.62 9.86
C ARG A 204 14.53 2.86 10.13
N GLU A 205 15.65 3.01 9.42
CA GLU A 205 16.54 4.17 9.53
C GLU A 205 15.83 5.47 9.10
N LYS A 206 15.11 5.46 7.97
CA LYS A 206 14.26 6.59 7.54
C LYS A 206 13.21 6.98 8.59
N ARG A 207 12.62 6.01 9.32
CA ARG A 207 11.69 6.31 10.42
C ARG A 207 12.38 6.97 11.62
N LEU A 208 13.60 6.54 11.95
CA LEU A 208 14.39 7.18 13.02
C LEU A 208 14.76 8.61 12.62
N ASP A 209 15.19 8.81 11.38
CA ASP A 209 15.47 10.15 10.84
C ASP A 209 14.20 11.02 10.85
N GLY A 210 13.03 10.46 10.52
CA GLY A 210 11.75 11.16 10.65
C GLY A 210 11.39 11.59 12.08
N GLN A 211 11.74 10.78 13.09
CA GLN A 211 11.60 11.20 14.49
C GLN A 211 12.53 12.38 14.80
N VAL A 212 13.80 12.32 14.36
CA VAL A 212 14.76 13.42 14.52
C VAL A 212 14.24 14.69 13.86
N VAL A 213 13.76 14.60 12.61
CA VAL A 213 13.17 15.74 11.88
C VAL A 213 12.00 16.34 12.65
N ASN A 214 11.06 15.52 13.12
CA ASN A 214 9.91 16.01 13.90
C ASN A 214 10.36 16.75 15.17
N GLN A 215 11.37 16.23 15.88
CA GLN A 215 11.91 16.90 17.07
C GLN A 215 12.66 18.19 16.73
N LEU A 216 13.37 18.25 15.60
CA LEU A 216 13.99 19.48 15.09
C LEU A 216 12.93 20.53 14.77
N SER A 217 11.82 20.14 14.12
CA SER A 217 10.68 21.02 13.82
C SER A 217 10.10 21.63 15.10
N LEU A 218 9.79 20.80 16.09
CA LEU A 218 9.27 21.25 17.38
C LEU A 218 10.26 22.20 18.08
N LEU A 219 11.55 21.85 18.09
CA LEU A 219 12.58 22.67 18.71
C LEU A 219 12.73 24.04 18.01
N ARG A 220 12.64 24.08 16.68
CA ARG A 220 12.65 25.34 15.90
C ARG A 220 11.52 26.25 16.33
N GLU A 221 10.30 25.71 16.48
CA GLU A 221 9.14 26.50 16.92
C GLU A 221 9.31 27.04 18.36
N GLU A 222 9.83 26.23 19.28
CA GLU A 222 10.09 26.66 20.66
C GLU A 222 11.16 27.75 20.76
N ILE A 223 12.23 27.65 19.95
CA ILE A 223 13.26 28.69 19.85
C ILE A 223 12.66 29.98 19.27
N ARG A 224 11.82 29.86 18.23
CA ARG A 224 11.14 31.01 17.61
C ARG A 224 10.26 31.74 18.62
N VAL A 225 9.45 31.01 19.40
CA VAL A 225 8.62 31.60 20.46
C VAL A 225 9.50 32.34 21.47
N PHE A 226 10.56 31.70 21.98
CA PHE A 226 11.46 32.32 22.95
C PHE A 226 12.14 33.58 22.41
N TYR A 227 12.62 33.53 21.16
CA TYR A 227 13.25 34.67 20.50
C TYR A 227 12.25 35.81 20.28
N SER A 228 11.00 35.50 19.96
CA SER A 228 9.95 36.50 19.76
C SER A 228 9.69 37.33 21.02
N GLU A 229 9.72 36.69 22.20
CA GLU A 229 9.48 37.30 23.51
C GLU A 229 10.71 38.04 24.07
N LYS A 230 11.88 37.41 24.04
CA LYS A 230 13.09 37.92 24.72
C LYS A 230 14.06 38.65 23.80
N LYS A 231 13.87 38.59 22.47
CA LYS A 231 14.77 39.16 21.44
C LYS A 231 16.23 38.70 21.58
N GLN A 232 16.43 37.53 22.17
CA GLN A 232 17.72 36.91 22.41
C GLN A 232 17.59 35.39 22.21
N ASN A 233 18.63 34.76 21.68
CA ASN A 233 18.69 33.30 21.56
C ASN A 233 18.71 32.66 22.95
N PRO A 234 17.94 31.58 23.17
CA PRO A 234 17.98 30.86 24.44
C PRO A 234 19.33 30.18 24.65
N THR A 235 19.74 30.03 25.90
CA THR A 235 20.84 29.14 26.26
C THR A 235 20.38 27.67 26.21
N LEU A 236 21.33 26.74 26.11
CA LEU A 236 21.02 25.30 26.10
C LEU A 236 20.22 24.86 27.34
N GLU A 237 20.54 25.42 28.51
CA GLU A 237 19.85 25.09 29.76
C GLU A 237 18.44 25.68 29.82
N GLU A 238 18.22 26.88 29.25
CA GLU A 238 16.88 27.44 29.10
C GLU A 238 16.01 26.59 28.17
N LEU A 239 16.56 26.13 27.04
CA LEU A 239 15.85 25.23 26.13
C LEU A 239 15.46 23.92 26.80
N LYS A 240 16.39 23.25 27.50
CA LYS A 240 16.09 22.01 28.24
C LYS A 240 14.97 22.18 29.26
N ASN A 241 14.85 23.36 29.87
CA ASN A 241 13.80 23.66 30.84
C ASN A 241 12.46 24.01 30.20
N GLN A 242 12.48 24.57 28.99
CA GLN A 242 11.27 24.92 28.24
C GLN A 242 10.65 23.72 27.53
N VAL A 243 11.47 22.83 26.94
CA VAL A 243 10.98 21.63 26.27
C VAL A 243 10.75 20.47 27.25
N SER A 244 9.84 19.57 26.89
CA SER A 244 9.51 18.40 27.71
C SER A 244 9.47 17.12 26.88
N GLY A 245 9.39 15.97 27.55
CA GLY A 245 9.25 14.67 26.90
C GLY A 245 10.43 14.31 26.00
N GLU A 246 10.13 13.84 24.80
CA GLU A 246 11.10 13.32 23.84
C GLU A 246 12.08 14.41 23.33
N THR A 247 11.61 15.64 23.10
CA THR A 247 12.47 16.75 22.64
C THR A 247 13.57 17.05 23.67
N ARG A 248 13.23 17.02 24.96
CA ARG A 248 14.19 17.22 26.05
C ARG A 248 15.22 16.09 26.11
N ASP A 249 14.76 14.84 26.00
CA ASP A 249 15.63 13.65 25.99
C ASP A 249 16.63 13.69 24.82
N PHE A 250 16.20 14.14 23.64
CA PHE A 250 17.07 14.28 22.46
C PHE A 250 18.16 15.35 22.65
N LEU A 251 17.87 16.44 23.38
CA LEU A 251 18.86 17.44 23.76
C LEU A 251 19.82 16.94 24.85
N GLU A 252 19.31 16.26 25.87
CA GLU A 252 20.11 15.74 27.00
C GLU A 252 21.07 14.63 26.56
N LYS A 253 20.61 13.73 25.69
CA LYS A 253 21.45 12.66 25.11
C LYS A 253 22.39 13.15 24.01
N GLY A 254 22.22 14.40 23.55
CA GLY A 254 23.01 14.97 22.45
C GLY A 254 22.70 14.39 21.08
N THR A 255 21.53 13.75 20.91
CA THR A 255 21.00 13.33 19.60
C THR A 255 20.75 14.53 18.70
N ILE A 256 20.23 15.62 19.30
CA ILE A 256 20.15 16.95 18.68
C ILE A 256 21.09 17.87 19.45
N LYS A 257 21.87 18.67 18.71
CA LYS A 257 22.77 19.67 19.28
C LYS A 257 22.32 21.06 18.82
N TYR A 258 22.13 21.93 19.80
CA TYR A 258 21.84 23.34 19.60
C TYR A 258 23.12 24.16 19.78
N GLN A 259 23.42 25.04 18.83
CA GLN A 259 24.56 25.94 18.88
C GLN A 259 24.10 27.38 18.58
N PRO A 260 23.92 28.24 19.60
CA PRO A 260 23.59 29.64 19.39
C PRO A 260 24.78 30.39 18.79
N GLN A 261 24.52 31.33 17.88
CA GLN A 261 25.55 32.17 17.27
C GLN A 261 25.25 33.66 17.51
N SER A 262 24.95 34.43 16.46
CA SER A 262 24.50 35.82 16.52
C SER A 262 23.08 35.92 17.10
N SER A 263 22.65 37.11 17.52
CA SER A 263 21.22 37.31 17.85
C SER A 263 20.34 36.96 16.65
N GLY A 264 19.46 35.96 16.81
CA GLY A 264 18.55 35.48 15.76
C GLY A 264 19.15 34.42 14.84
N GLU A 265 20.42 34.03 15.03
CA GLU A 265 21.07 32.98 14.23
C GLU A 265 21.53 31.80 15.11
N TYR A 266 21.21 30.58 14.70
CA TYR A 266 21.61 29.37 15.41
C TYR A 266 21.73 28.17 14.48
N PHE A 267 22.50 27.16 14.91
CA PHE A 267 22.54 25.85 14.27
C PHE A 267 21.78 24.80 15.06
N LEU A 268 21.05 23.95 14.33
CA LEU A 268 20.53 22.69 14.83
C LEU A 268 21.21 21.55 14.09
N CYS A 269 21.96 20.73 14.83
CA CYS A 269 22.69 19.61 14.28
C CYS A 269 22.13 18.28 14.75
N ALA A 270 22.08 17.31 13.85
CA ALA A 270 21.77 15.92 14.18
C ALA A 270 22.59 14.97 13.31
N ASN A 271 22.56 13.69 13.63
CA ASN A 271 23.16 12.64 12.83
C ASN A 271 22.07 11.82 12.14
N PHE A 272 22.08 11.80 10.81
CA PHE A 272 21.08 11.12 10.00
C PHE A 272 21.62 9.82 9.42
N HIS A 273 20.78 8.79 9.41
CA HIS A 273 21.16 7.47 8.93
C HIS A 273 21.08 7.35 7.41
N GLN A 274 20.15 8.06 6.79
CA GLN A 274 19.93 8.05 5.36
C GLN A 274 20.04 9.46 4.78
N ALA A 275 20.47 9.56 3.53
CA ALA A 275 20.39 10.81 2.77
C ALA A 275 18.96 10.95 2.22
N TRP A 276 18.48 12.19 2.13
CA TRP A 276 17.24 12.47 1.41
C TRP A 276 17.43 12.21 -0.08
N ASP A 277 16.57 11.36 -0.66
CA ASP A 277 16.66 10.93 -2.05
C ASP A 277 15.81 11.77 -3.01
N GLY A 278 15.01 12.71 -2.49
CA GLY A 278 14.15 13.60 -3.28
C GLY A 278 12.97 12.93 -3.97
N LYS A 279 12.75 11.62 -3.76
CA LYS A 279 11.86 10.79 -4.60
C LYS A 279 10.60 10.30 -3.90
N GLU A 280 10.61 10.28 -2.57
CA GLU A 280 9.51 9.74 -1.78
C GLU A 280 8.48 10.83 -1.48
N ILE A 281 7.22 10.62 -1.89
CA ILE A 281 6.11 11.42 -1.36
C ILE A 281 5.95 11.02 0.11
N ILE A 282 6.55 11.80 1.00
CA ILE A 282 6.19 11.72 2.41
C ILE A 282 4.87 12.47 2.56
N ALA A 283 3.75 11.76 2.36
CA ALA A 283 2.39 12.32 2.35
C ALA A 283 2.04 13.22 3.55
N ASP A 284 2.78 13.09 4.67
CA ASP A 284 2.53 13.81 5.91
C ASP A 284 3.45 15.03 6.17
N PHE A 285 4.51 15.29 5.38
CA PHE A 285 5.57 16.24 5.79
C PHE A 285 6.03 17.23 4.72
N TRP A 286 5.14 17.62 3.81
CA TRP A 286 5.41 18.61 2.77
C TRP A 286 5.48 20.04 3.34
N ASN A 287 6.57 20.37 4.05
CA ASN A 287 7.23 21.69 3.97
C ASN A 287 8.51 21.80 4.81
N ASP A 288 8.84 20.81 5.66
CA ASP A 288 9.98 21.00 6.55
C ASP A 288 11.32 20.83 5.83
N SER A 289 12.05 21.94 5.69
CA SER A 289 13.42 21.97 5.19
C SER A 289 14.36 20.98 5.89
N PHE A 290 14.02 20.54 7.11
CA PHE A 290 14.78 19.54 7.85
C PHE A 290 14.85 18.17 7.19
N TRP A 291 13.95 17.83 6.25
CA TRP A 291 14.10 16.61 5.46
C TRP A 291 15.23 16.69 4.43
N ARG A 292 15.72 17.89 4.10
CA ARG A 292 16.78 18.09 3.09
C ARG A 292 18.17 18.02 3.74
N HIS A 293 18.63 16.80 4.01
CA HIS A 293 19.95 16.53 4.61
C HIS A 293 20.73 15.41 3.90
N PRO A 294 22.08 15.45 3.95
CA PRO A 294 22.91 14.31 3.60
C PRO A 294 22.85 13.23 4.70
N GLN A 295 23.41 12.07 4.39
CA GLN A 295 23.71 11.05 5.40
C GLN A 295 24.84 11.53 6.33
N GLY A 296 24.74 11.22 7.61
CA GLY A 296 25.75 11.56 8.62
C GLY A 296 25.41 12.82 9.41
N GLN A 297 26.43 13.42 10.03
CA GLN A 297 26.25 14.66 10.79
C GLN A 297 25.97 15.84 9.87
N TYR A 298 24.87 16.52 10.12
CA TYR A 298 24.47 17.71 9.38
C TYR A 298 23.90 18.78 10.32
N CYS A 299 24.20 20.03 10.03
CA CYS A 299 23.77 21.19 10.80
C CYS A 299 22.97 22.14 9.90
N PHE A 300 21.75 22.44 10.32
CA PHE A 300 20.89 23.42 9.66
C PHE A 300 21.16 24.80 10.23
N GLU A 301 21.53 25.76 9.38
CA GLU A 301 21.60 27.18 9.74
C GLU A 301 20.19 27.77 9.70
N ILE A 302 19.77 28.38 10.81
CA ILE A 302 18.44 29.00 10.91
C ILE A 302 18.61 30.46 11.31
N LYS A 303 17.86 31.32 10.62
CA LYS A 303 17.79 32.77 10.86
C LYS A 303 16.37 33.15 11.20
N GLU A 304 16.13 33.62 12.41
CA GLU A 304 14.83 34.16 12.83
C GLU A 304 14.65 35.55 12.22
N ASN A 305 13.86 35.66 11.15
CA ASN A 305 13.52 36.96 10.58
C ASN A 305 12.30 37.56 11.30
N LEU A 306 12.51 38.66 12.01
CA LEU A 306 11.48 39.40 12.75
C LEU A 306 10.38 40.03 11.85
N GLU A 307 10.61 40.18 10.54
CA GLU A 307 9.64 40.81 9.62
C GLU A 307 8.48 39.89 9.24
N SER A 308 8.71 38.58 9.08
CA SER A 308 7.67 37.60 8.72
C SER A 308 6.56 37.48 9.77
N SER A 309 6.89 37.70 11.05
CA SER A 309 5.93 37.65 12.15
C SER A 309 4.97 38.85 12.15
N ARG A 310 5.41 40.01 11.64
CA ARG A 310 4.58 41.22 11.62
C ARG A 310 3.46 41.13 10.58
N GLU A 311 3.74 40.55 9.41
CA GLU A 311 2.72 40.34 8.37
C GLU A 311 1.69 39.27 8.78
N LYS A 312 2.13 38.18 9.42
CA LYS A 312 1.23 37.09 9.83
C LYS A 312 0.30 37.48 10.98
N ILE A 313 0.80 38.26 11.94
CA ILE A 313 -0.02 38.81 13.04
C ILE A 313 -1.00 39.87 12.52
N LEU A 314 -0.57 40.75 11.59
CA LEU A 314 -1.46 41.73 10.98
C LEU A 314 -2.58 41.09 10.13
N SER A 315 -2.33 39.92 9.50
CA SER A 315 -3.39 39.22 8.77
C SER A 315 -4.40 38.49 9.68
N GLU A 316 -3.98 38.02 10.86
CA GLU A 316 -4.88 37.38 11.83
C GLU A 316 -5.69 38.38 12.66
N GLU A 317 -5.26 39.64 12.73
CA GLU A 317 -5.95 40.72 13.45
C GLU A 317 -6.88 41.57 12.54
N LEU A 318 -6.88 41.27 11.23
CA LEU A 318 -7.74 41.89 10.21
C LEU A 318 -8.87 40.97 9.69
N ASP A 319 -8.97 39.74 10.20
CA ASP A 319 -10.09 38.79 9.98
C ASP A 319 -10.92 38.59 11.27
#